data_AF-A0A6H9RY21-F1
#
_entry.id   AF-A0A6H9RY21-F1
#
_cell.length_a   1.000
_cell.length_b   1.000
_cell.length_c   1.000
_cell.angle_alpha   90.00
_cell.angle_beta   90.00
_cell.angle_gamma   90.00
#
_symmetry.space_group_name_H-M   'P 1'
#
loop_
_entity.id
_entity.type
_entity.pdbx_description
1 polymer ?
#
loop_
_entity_poly.entity_id
_entity_poly.type
_entity_poly.pdbx_seq_one_letter_code
_entity_poly.pdbx_strand_id
1 'polypeptide(L)' 'MSAVKDPAQQNNKTLVSLRNLNKHYGDFAAVDDISLEIQDGEFLTFLGS' A
#
# COMPACT_ATOMS: atom_id res chain seq x y z
N MET A 1 -9.10 -27.52 -25.75
CA MET A 1 -8.21 -27.71 -24.60
C MET A 1 -7.97 -26.31 -24.01
N SER A 2 -8.84 -25.89 -23.09
CA SER A 2 -8.76 -24.55 -22.49
C SER A 2 -7.84 -24.63 -21.29
N ALA A 3 -6.75 -23.86 -21.32
CA ALA A 3 -5.78 -23.78 -20.26
C ALA A 3 -6.48 -23.44 -18.93
N VAL A 4 -6.38 -24.36 -17.96
CA VAL A 4 -6.63 -24.08 -16.56
C VAL A 4 -5.63 -22.98 -16.17
N LYS A 5 -6.11 -21.77 -15.90
CA LYS A 5 -5.31 -20.75 -15.23
C LYS A 5 -4.98 -21.29 -13.84
N ASP A 6 -3.70 -21.45 -13.55
CA ASP A 6 -3.25 -21.81 -12.20
C ASP A 6 -3.83 -20.81 -11.18
N PRO A 7 -4.57 -21.28 -10.16
CA PRO A 7 -5.23 -20.41 -9.18
C PRO A 7 -4.24 -19.66 -8.26
N ALA A 8 -2.92 -19.90 -8.43
CA ALA A 8 -1.87 -19.33 -7.60
C ALA A 8 -1.33 -17.97 -8.11
N GLN A 9 -1.71 -17.51 -9.32
CA GLN A 9 -1.43 -16.14 -9.77
C GLN A 9 -2.62 -15.22 -9.48
N GLN A 10 -2.95 -15.07 -8.20
CA GLN A 10 -3.54 -13.82 -7.75
C GLN A 10 -2.47 -12.75 -7.95
N ASN A 11 -2.60 -12.01 -9.05
CA ASN A 11 -1.72 -10.89 -9.35
C ASN A 11 -1.92 -9.86 -8.23
N ASN A 12 -1.09 -9.93 -7.18
CA ASN A 12 -0.94 -8.86 -6.19
C ASN A 12 -0.30 -7.67 -6.89
N LYS A 13 -1.12 -7.01 -7.70
CA LYS A 13 -0.74 -5.81 -8.43
C LYS A 13 -0.80 -4.68 -7.44
N THR A 14 0.36 -4.14 -7.08
CA THR A 14 0.43 -2.93 -6.27
C THR A 14 -0.22 -1.79 -7.04
N LEU A 15 -1.26 -1.20 -6.46
CA LEU A 15 -1.95 -0.04 -7.02
C LEU A 15 -1.33 1.26 -6.51
N VAL A 16 -0.99 1.30 -5.22
CA VAL A 16 -0.40 2.48 -4.58
C VAL A 16 0.84 2.04 -3.82
N SER A 17 1.91 2.81 -3.95
CA SER A 17 3.14 2.62 -3.20
C SER A 17 3.54 3.95 -2.58
N LEU A 18 3.68 3.96 -1.26
CA LEU A 18 4.31 5.03 -0.51
C LEU A 18 5.70 4.56 -0.10
N ARG A 19 6.69 5.40 -0.33
CA ARG A 19 8.09 5.13 -0.01
C ARG A 19 8.65 6.31 0.75
N ASN A 20 9.19 6.04 1.93
CA ASN A 20 9.85 7.03 2.78
C ASN A 20 9.01 8.31 2.95
N LEU A 21 7.70 8.14 3.21
CA LEU A 21 6.76 9.24 3.35
C LEU A 21 7.01 9.95 4.67
N ASN A 22 7.26 11.25 4.57
CA ASN A 22 7.49 12.15 5.70
C ASN A 22 6.51 13.32 5.62
N LYS A 23 5.92 13.72 6.74
CA LYS A 23 5.06 14.90 6.88
C LYS A 23 5.34 15.58 8.20
N HIS A 24 5.81 16.83 8.12
CA HIS A 24 6.11 17.65 9.30
C HIS A 24 5.23 18.90 9.35
N TYR A 25 4.94 19.36 10.55
CA TYR A 25 4.33 20.65 10.86
C TYR A 25 5.29 21.42 11.78
N GLY A 26 6.15 22.25 11.19
CA GLY A 26 7.29 22.81 11.90
C GLY A 26 8.19 21.69 12.40
N ASP A 27 8.48 21.70 13.70
CA ASP A 27 9.35 20.70 14.34
C ASP A 27 8.62 19.38 14.67
N PHE A 28 7.31 19.29 14.45
CA PHE A 28 6.52 18.09 14.73
C PHE A 28 6.45 17.17 13.51
N ALA A 29 6.97 15.94 13.63
CA ALA A 29 6.82 14.89 12.63
C ALA A 29 5.46 14.17 12.79
N ALA A 30 4.49 14.51 11.94
CA ALA A 30 3.18 13.87 11.92
C ALA A 30 3.19 12.52 11.18
N VAL A 31 4.09 12.37 10.21
CA VAL A 31 4.40 11.11 9.53
C VAL A 31 5.92 11.08 9.37
N ASP A 32 6.57 10.00 9.77
CA ASP A 32 8.02 9.87 9.75
C ASP A 32 8.42 8.55 9.10
N ASP A 33 9.14 8.65 7.98
CA ASP A 33 9.70 7.57 7.17
C ASP A 33 8.79 6.34 6.92
N ILE A 34 7.52 6.58 6.54
CA ILE A 34 6.58 5.47 6.31
C ILE A 34 6.69 4.94 4.88
N SER A 35 6.85 3.62 4.74
CA SER A 35 6.73 2.90 3.47
C SER A 35 5.61 1.87 3.54
N LEU A 36 4.68 1.90 2.58
CA LEU A 36 3.58 0.94 2.49
C LEU A 36 3.16 0.70 1.04
N GLU A 37 2.51 -0.44 0.80
CA GLU A 37 1.93 -0.79 -0.49
C GLU A 37 0.47 -1.16 -0.30
N ILE A 38 -0.37 -0.71 -1.22
CA ILE A 38 -1.78 -1.06 -1.28
C ILE A 38 -1.99 -1.86 -2.57
N GLN A 39 -2.41 -3.11 -2.43
CA GLN A 39 -2.62 -4.03 -3.53
C GLN A 39 -4.01 -3.83 -4.16
N ASP A 40 -4.20 -4.37 -5.36
CA ASP A 40 -5.50 -4.35 -6.04
C ASP A 40 -6.57 -5.08 -5.22
N GLY A 41 -7.69 -4.38 -4.97
CA GLY A 41 -8.77 -4.85 -4.09
C GLY A 41 -8.54 -4.67 -2.58
N GLU A 42 -7.38 -4.15 -2.16
CA GLU A 42 -7.10 -3.86 -0.75
C GLU A 42 -7.75 -2.55 -0.30
N PHE A 43 -8.44 -2.58 0.84
CA PHE A 43 -9.02 -1.39 1.47
C PHE A 43 -8.17 -0.98 2.68
N LEU A 44 -7.66 0.25 2.64
CA LEU A 44 -6.84 0.83 3.70
C LEU A 44 -7.45 2.15 4.18
N THR A 45 -7.44 2.36 5.50
CA THR A 45 -7.89 3.58 6.17
C THR A 45 -6.84 4.03 7.19
N PHE A 46 -6.70 5.34 7.36
CA PHE A 46 -5.84 5.93 8.38
C PHE A 46 -6.69 6.35 9.59
N LEU A 47 -6.25 5.98 10.78
CA LEU A 47 -6.87 6.34 12.06
C LEU A 47 -5.85 7.13 12.89
N GLY A 48 -6.33 8.12 13.64
CA GLY A 48 -5.51 8.97 14.51
C GLY A 48 -6.32 9.51 15.68
N SER A 49 -5.62 9.88 16.75
CA SER A 49 -6.16 10.49 17.98
C SER A 49 -5.61 11.90 18.18
#